data_AF-Q38C97-F1
#
_entry.id   AF-Q38C97-F1
#
_cell.length_a   1.000
_cell.length_b   1.000
_cell.length_c   1.000
_cell.angle_alpha   90.00
_cell.angle_beta   90.00
_cell.angle_gamma   90.00
#
_symmetry.space_group_name_H-M   'P 1'
#
loop_
_entity.id
_entity.type
_entity.pdbx_description
1 polymer ?
#
loop_
_entity_poly.entity_id
_entity_poly.type
_entity_poly.pdbx_seq_one_letter_code
_entity_poly.pdbx_strand_id
1 'polypeptide(L)'
;MVEYKSAAAIAQALFTTHGKDSTTFNRLLRDRIGKRGDRFTEDHPDTFLYIERSKNANVVAYTARFVDAETKKPVPSGVGRDCIIKHDGPVHAYFITLDPQQMEKLRAKGRTSLIDDLNFVQRKMAYGCSGKSFDVASASRECDNPADFKRWMSAFDPYTLSYVALAKYPTLLLTLKPVKDSNGEENDTAVALIAVIGGELSVVKKIYVSSTEPKHFYELPTVNYIEVFGVSVDKGSDTYEKKAP
;
A
#
# COMPACT_ATOMS: atom_id res chain seq x y z
N MET A 1 -16.24 19.25 6.86
CA MET A 1 -15.55 17.95 6.68
C MET A 1 -14.11 18.13 7.12
N VAL A 2 -13.58 17.25 7.95
CA VAL A 2 -12.13 17.27 8.28
C VAL A 2 -11.39 16.88 7.01
N GLU A 3 -10.69 17.82 6.39
CA GLU A 3 -9.91 17.52 5.19
C GLU A 3 -8.57 16.91 5.62
N TYR A 4 -8.46 15.59 5.51
CA TYR A 4 -7.22 14.86 5.79
C TYR A 4 -6.20 15.07 4.66
N LYS A 5 -5.64 16.28 4.58
CA LYS A 5 -4.76 16.72 3.48
C LYS A 5 -3.33 16.19 3.58
N SER A 6 -2.99 15.48 4.66
CA SER A 6 -1.64 14.99 4.90
C SER A 6 -1.66 13.63 5.59
N ALA A 7 -0.55 12.90 5.49
CA ALA A 7 -0.35 11.68 6.27
C ALA A 7 -0.38 11.95 7.79
N ALA A 8 0.02 13.15 8.22
CA ALA A 8 -0.08 13.56 9.62
C ALA A 8 -1.54 13.68 10.09
N ALA A 9 -2.40 14.31 9.28
CA ALA A 9 -3.82 14.40 9.58
C ALA A 9 -4.49 13.01 9.62
N ILE A 10 -4.09 12.09 8.72
CA ILE A 10 -4.53 10.69 8.76
C ILE A 10 -4.09 10.03 10.06
N ALA A 11 -2.81 10.13 10.43
CA ALA A 11 -2.27 9.52 11.65
C ALA A 11 -2.95 10.06 12.92
N GLN A 12 -3.16 11.37 13.01
CA GLN A 12 -3.86 12.01 14.12
C GLN A 12 -5.30 11.51 14.23
N ALA A 13 -6.02 11.42 13.10
CA ALA A 13 -7.39 10.94 13.08
C ALA A 13 -7.51 9.48 13.55
N LEU A 14 -6.59 8.62 13.09
CA LEU A 14 -6.51 7.25 13.56
C LEU A 14 -6.22 7.18 15.05
N PHE A 15 -5.30 7.99 15.56
CA PHE A 15 -5.00 8.05 16.99
C PHE A 15 -6.19 8.54 17.83
N THR A 16 -6.92 9.55 17.37
CA THR A 16 -8.10 10.06 18.08
C THR A 16 -9.17 8.97 18.24
N THR A 17 -9.38 8.14 17.22
CA THR A 17 -10.41 7.08 17.25
C THR A 17 -9.91 5.77 17.88
N HIS A 18 -8.64 5.40 17.65
CA HIS A 18 -8.08 4.06 17.94
C HIS A 18 -6.85 4.08 18.86
N GLY A 19 -6.46 5.25 19.37
CA GLY A 19 -5.22 5.49 20.13
C GLY A 19 -5.12 4.79 21.50
N LYS A 20 -6.21 4.16 21.97
CA LYS A 20 -6.26 3.49 23.27
C LYS A 20 -5.50 2.16 23.29
N ASP A 21 -5.56 1.40 22.19
CA ASP A 21 -4.92 0.09 22.10
C ASP A 21 -4.46 -0.21 20.66
N SER A 22 -3.14 -0.19 20.47
CA SER A 22 -2.52 -0.50 19.18
C SER A 22 -2.71 -1.96 18.78
N THR A 23 -2.86 -2.89 19.71
CA THR A 23 -3.05 -4.32 19.41
C THR A 23 -4.45 -4.57 18.87
N THR A 24 -5.47 -3.99 19.50
CA THR A 24 -6.85 -4.03 18.98
C THR A 24 -6.94 -3.36 17.60
N PHE A 25 -6.27 -2.21 17.41
CA PHE A 25 -6.23 -1.57 16.10
C PHE A 25 -5.48 -2.40 15.04
N ASN A 26 -4.40 -3.08 15.41
CA ASN A 26 -3.70 -4.02 14.53
C ASN A 26 -4.63 -5.15 14.05
N ARG A 27 -5.36 -5.78 14.97
CA ARG A 27 -6.37 -6.81 14.63
C ARG A 27 -7.46 -6.26 13.72
N LEU A 28 -7.98 -5.08 14.04
CA LEU A 28 -8.96 -4.40 13.19
C LEU A 28 -8.44 -4.23 11.76
N LEU A 29 -7.22 -3.71 11.60
CA LEU A 29 -6.63 -3.53 10.27
C LEU A 29 -6.43 -4.86 9.53
N ARG A 30 -6.08 -5.95 10.22
CA ARG A 30 -5.97 -7.28 9.61
C ARG A 30 -7.30 -7.75 9.02
N ASP A 31 -8.41 -7.49 9.70
CA ASP A 31 -9.74 -7.78 9.15
C ASP A 31 -10.03 -6.90 7.91
N ARG A 32 -9.47 -5.69 7.87
CA ARG A 32 -9.65 -4.74 6.75
C ARG A 32 -8.71 -4.95 5.58
N ILE A 33 -7.54 -5.59 5.72
CA ILE A 33 -6.62 -5.81 4.57
C ILE A 33 -7.09 -6.91 3.62
N GLY A 34 -7.95 -7.82 4.08
CA GLY A 34 -8.49 -8.93 3.30
C GLY A 34 -7.41 -9.90 2.80
N LYS A 35 -7.80 -10.84 1.95
CA LYS A 35 -6.89 -11.87 1.43
C LYS A 35 -5.87 -11.28 0.45
N ARG A 36 -4.62 -11.72 0.56
CA ARG A 36 -3.48 -11.35 -0.30
C ARG A 36 -2.65 -12.58 -0.62
N GLY A 37 -1.96 -12.56 -1.75
CA GLY A 37 -1.15 -13.69 -2.24
C GLY A 37 -1.89 -14.61 -3.23
N ASP A 38 -3.17 -14.37 -3.47
CA ASP A 38 -4.00 -15.17 -4.38
C ASP A 38 -5.07 -14.36 -5.13
N ARG A 39 -4.95 -13.02 -5.15
CA ARG A 39 -5.91 -12.16 -5.87
C ARG A 39 -5.80 -12.30 -7.38
N PHE A 40 -4.62 -12.67 -7.87
CA PHE A 40 -4.29 -12.92 -9.26
C PHE A 40 -3.03 -13.81 -9.34
N THR A 41 -2.73 -14.30 -10.53
CA THR A 41 -1.50 -15.06 -10.82
C THR A 41 -0.27 -14.25 -10.46
N GLU A 42 0.67 -14.83 -9.71
CA GLU A 42 1.89 -14.15 -9.20
C GLU A 42 1.61 -13.03 -8.18
N ASP A 43 0.44 -13.01 -7.52
CA ASP A 43 0.23 -12.13 -6.36
C ASP A 43 1.18 -12.52 -5.20
N HIS A 44 1.51 -11.54 -4.37
CA HIS A 44 2.41 -11.71 -3.23
C HIS A 44 1.66 -11.37 -1.93
N PRO A 45 1.85 -12.10 -0.82
CA PRO A 45 1.18 -11.83 0.46
C PRO A 45 1.42 -10.38 0.95
N ASP A 46 2.61 -9.84 0.66
CA ASP A 46 3.01 -8.49 1.06
C ASP A 46 2.62 -7.39 0.06
N THR A 47 1.92 -7.73 -1.03
CA THR A 47 1.38 -6.75 -1.98
C THR A 47 0.19 -6.04 -1.36
N PHE A 48 0.40 -4.79 -0.93
CA PHE A 48 -0.62 -4.01 -0.24
C PHE A 48 -1.47 -3.14 -1.18
N LEU A 49 -0.99 -2.91 -2.39
CA LEU A 49 -1.68 -2.13 -3.42
C LEU A 49 -1.35 -2.72 -4.79
N TYR A 50 -2.32 -2.70 -5.69
CA TYR A 50 -2.06 -2.87 -7.11
C TYR A 50 -2.87 -1.87 -7.93
N ILE A 51 -2.32 -1.51 -9.09
CA ILE A 51 -2.95 -0.63 -10.06
C ILE A 51 -3.42 -1.46 -11.27
N GLU A 52 -4.72 -1.46 -11.50
CA GLU A 52 -5.34 -1.88 -12.74
C GLU A 52 -5.31 -0.74 -13.75
N ARG A 53 -5.25 -1.08 -15.04
CA ARG A 53 -5.10 -0.10 -16.12
C ARG A 53 -6.22 -0.30 -17.14
N SER A 54 -6.74 0.80 -17.69
CA SER A 54 -7.73 0.73 -18.78
C SER A 54 -7.23 0.03 -20.05
N LYS A 55 -5.90 -0.03 -20.24
CA LYS A 55 -5.28 -0.55 -21.46
C LYS A 55 -5.45 -2.07 -21.64
N ASN A 56 -5.21 -2.82 -20.57
CA ASN A 56 -5.11 -4.27 -20.59
C ASN A 56 -5.27 -4.84 -19.19
N ALA A 57 -5.38 -6.16 -19.09
CA ALA A 57 -5.54 -6.85 -17.81
C ALA A 57 -4.29 -6.80 -16.92
N ASN A 58 -3.14 -6.32 -17.43
CA ASN A 58 -1.89 -6.29 -16.65
C ASN A 58 -2.01 -5.30 -15.50
N VAL A 59 -1.39 -5.66 -14.39
CA VAL A 59 -1.38 -4.83 -13.18
C VAL A 59 0.03 -4.38 -12.83
N VAL A 60 0.11 -3.29 -12.07
CA VAL A 60 1.32 -2.91 -11.34
C VAL A 60 1.10 -3.20 -9.87
N ALA A 61 1.90 -4.10 -9.30
CA ALA A 61 1.84 -4.45 -7.89
C ALA A 61 2.85 -3.64 -7.08
N TYR A 62 2.49 -3.31 -5.84
CA TYR A 62 3.32 -2.62 -4.85
C TYR A 62 3.44 -3.50 -3.62
N THR A 63 4.64 -4.06 -3.41
CA THR A 63 4.94 -5.00 -2.33
C THR A 63 5.85 -4.34 -1.31
N ALA A 64 5.56 -4.50 -0.02
CA ALA A 64 6.45 -4.02 1.03
C ALA A 64 7.75 -4.84 1.02
N ARG A 65 8.89 -4.16 1.14
CA ARG A 65 10.18 -4.81 1.33
C ARG A 65 10.47 -4.90 2.81
N PHE A 66 10.74 -6.11 3.28
CA PHE A 66 10.96 -6.37 4.69
C PHE A 66 12.43 -6.69 4.99
N VAL A 67 12.83 -6.33 6.20
CA VAL A 67 13.99 -6.90 6.87
C VAL A 67 13.53 -7.55 8.16
N ASP A 68 14.21 -8.62 8.55
CA ASP A 68 14.00 -9.29 9.83
C ASP A 68 14.21 -8.30 10.98
N ALA A 69 13.29 -8.30 11.96
CA ALA A 69 13.27 -7.29 13.01
C ALA A 69 14.50 -7.35 13.92
N GLU A 70 15.10 -8.53 14.12
CA GLU A 70 16.26 -8.74 14.97
C GLU A 70 17.56 -8.58 14.18
N THR A 71 17.74 -9.39 13.14
CA THR A 71 19.00 -9.49 12.38
C THR A 71 19.18 -8.35 11.37
N LYS A 72 18.12 -7.59 11.06
CA LYS A 72 18.09 -6.52 10.06
C LYS A 72 18.46 -6.97 8.64
N LYS A 73 18.44 -8.27 8.36
CA LYS A 73 18.72 -8.83 7.03
C LYS A 73 17.46 -8.80 6.16
N PRO A 74 17.57 -8.56 4.84
CA PRO A 74 16.44 -8.67 3.93
C PRO A 74 15.79 -10.05 3.97
N VAL A 75 14.47 -10.08 3.97
CA VAL A 75 13.67 -11.31 3.91
C VAL A 75 12.74 -11.27 2.69
N PRO A 76 12.40 -12.43 2.09
CA PRO A 76 11.51 -12.48 0.94
C PRO A 76 10.07 -12.06 1.29
N SER A 77 9.64 -12.29 2.53
CA SER A 77 8.29 -11.99 2.99
C SER A 77 8.20 -11.86 4.51
N GLY A 78 7.15 -11.18 4.99
CA GLY A 78 6.75 -11.12 6.39
C GLY A 78 6.04 -12.38 6.91
N VAL A 79 5.79 -13.38 6.05
CA VAL A 79 5.17 -14.66 6.42
C VAL A 79 6.00 -15.39 7.48
N GLY A 80 5.35 -15.76 8.58
CA GLY A 80 5.91 -16.49 9.71
C GLY A 80 7.03 -15.75 10.46
N ARG A 81 7.12 -14.41 10.33
CA ARG A 81 8.24 -13.63 10.85
C ARG A 81 7.80 -12.31 11.47
N ASP A 82 8.55 -11.84 12.46
CA ASP A 82 8.53 -10.45 12.88
C ASP A 82 9.50 -9.63 12.02
N CYS A 83 8.95 -8.69 11.26
CA CYS A 83 9.70 -7.87 10.31
C CYS A 83 9.47 -6.38 10.54
N ILE A 84 10.39 -5.58 10.02
CA ILE A 84 10.20 -4.13 9.83
C ILE A 84 10.37 -3.79 8.35
N ILE A 85 9.78 -2.68 7.93
CA ILE A 85 9.93 -2.23 6.55
C ILE A 85 11.39 -1.80 6.32
N LYS A 86 11.93 -2.18 5.17
CA LYS A 86 13.26 -1.77 4.73
C LYS A 86 13.30 -0.25 4.53
N HIS A 87 14.15 0.44 5.28
CA HIS A 87 14.22 1.91 5.26
C HIS A 87 14.62 2.49 3.88
N ASP A 88 15.65 1.93 3.25
CA ASP A 88 16.09 2.30 1.90
C ASP A 88 15.31 1.50 0.83
N GLY A 89 14.25 2.10 0.31
CA GLY A 89 13.37 1.46 -0.67
C GLY A 89 12.34 0.54 -0.01
N PRO A 90 11.39 1.11 0.76
CA PRO A 90 10.38 0.35 1.51
C PRO A 90 9.39 -0.41 0.64
N VAL A 91 9.29 -0.07 -0.65
CA VAL A 91 8.31 -0.62 -1.58
C VAL A 91 8.98 -1.07 -2.87
N HIS A 92 8.61 -2.26 -3.34
CA HIS A 92 8.93 -2.77 -4.66
C HIS A 92 7.70 -2.64 -5.55
N ALA A 93 7.79 -1.80 -6.58
CA ALA A 93 6.81 -1.74 -7.65
C ALA A 93 7.28 -2.55 -8.87
N TYR A 94 6.41 -3.40 -9.42
CA TYR A 94 6.67 -4.25 -10.60
C TYR A 94 5.40 -4.50 -11.41
N PHE A 95 5.58 -4.86 -12.68
CA PHE A 95 4.50 -5.25 -13.58
C PHE A 95 4.22 -6.74 -13.46
N ILE A 96 2.94 -7.11 -13.56
CA ILE A 96 2.49 -8.50 -13.70
C ILE A 96 1.67 -8.60 -14.97
N THR A 97 2.10 -9.49 -15.87
CA THR A 97 1.36 -9.78 -17.10
C THR A 97 0.23 -10.74 -16.80
N LEU A 98 -1.01 -10.25 -16.95
CA LEU A 98 -2.24 -11.02 -16.72
C LEU A 98 -3.10 -11.15 -17.99
N ASP A 99 -2.74 -10.46 -19.06
CA ASP A 99 -3.39 -10.62 -20.36
C ASP A 99 -3.11 -12.02 -20.95
N PRO A 100 -4.14 -12.85 -21.21
CA PRO A 100 -3.93 -14.24 -21.62
C PRO A 100 -3.10 -14.40 -22.90
N GLN A 101 -3.28 -13.52 -23.89
CA GLN A 101 -2.53 -13.59 -25.15
C GLN A 101 -1.05 -13.25 -24.94
N GLN A 102 -0.75 -12.26 -24.08
CA GLN A 102 0.63 -11.95 -23.71
C GLN A 102 1.26 -13.06 -22.86
N MET A 103 0.51 -13.61 -21.90
CA MET A 103 0.95 -14.73 -21.08
C MET A 103 1.34 -15.92 -21.96
N GLU A 104 0.48 -16.34 -22.89
CA GLU A 104 0.76 -17.44 -23.81
C GLU A 104 2.02 -17.17 -24.65
N LYS A 105 2.15 -15.96 -25.21
CA LYS A 105 3.36 -15.55 -25.97
C LYS A 105 4.64 -15.58 -25.13
N LEU A 106 4.57 -15.20 -23.85
CA LEU A 106 5.72 -15.25 -22.94
C LEU A 106 6.07 -16.70 -22.56
N ARG A 107 5.06 -17.52 -22.30
CA ARG A 107 5.23 -18.96 -21.99
C ARG A 107 5.81 -19.72 -23.18
N ALA A 108 5.36 -19.44 -24.40
CA ALA A 108 5.94 -19.99 -25.63
C ALA A 108 7.42 -19.63 -25.82
N LYS A 109 7.88 -18.53 -25.23
CA LYS A 109 9.29 -18.12 -25.19
C LYS A 109 10.06 -18.69 -24.00
N GLY A 110 9.47 -19.62 -23.24
CA GLY A 110 10.10 -20.27 -22.09
C GLY A 110 10.13 -19.43 -20.82
N ARG A 111 9.43 -18.28 -20.75
CA ARG A 111 9.37 -17.50 -19.51
C ARG A 111 8.57 -18.22 -18.43
N THR A 112 9.17 -18.37 -17.24
CA THR A 112 8.54 -19.00 -16.08
C THR A 112 7.83 -18.01 -15.17
N SER A 113 8.36 -16.80 -15.02
CA SER A 113 7.71 -15.70 -14.29
C SER A 113 7.04 -14.73 -15.25
N LEU A 114 5.89 -14.21 -14.82
CA LEU A 114 5.14 -13.15 -15.49
C LEU A 114 5.36 -11.77 -14.84
N ILE A 115 6.29 -11.70 -13.89
CA ILE A 115 6.71 -10.48 -13.22
C ILE A 115 7.85 -9.83 -14.01
N ASP A 116 7.73 -8.53 -14.28
CA ASP A 116 8.80 -7.70 -14.83
C ASP A 116 9.02 -6.47 -13.94
N ASP A 117 10.28 -6.18 -13.63
CA ASP A 117 10.64 -4.93 -12.96
C ASP A 117 10.25 -3.72 -13.81
N LEU A 118 9.81 -2.64 -13.13
CA LEU A 118 9.57 -1.38 -13.81
C LEU A 118 10.88 -0.88 -14.44
N ASN A 119 10.87 -0.65 -15.75
CA ASN A 119 11.96 0.01 -16.43
C ASN A 119 12.07 1.48 -15.99
N PHE A 120 13.17 2.14 -16.35
CA PHE A 120 13.44 3.53 -15.94
C PHE A 120 12.29 4.48 -16.28
N VAL A 121 11.72 4.38 -17.48
CA VAL A 121 10.63 5.25 -17.94
C VAL A 121 9.36 4.98 -17.14
N GLN A 122 8.97 3.72 -16.96
CA GLN A 122 7.80 3.33 -16.18
C GLN A 122 7.92 3.79 -14.72
N ARG A 123 9.09 3.58 -14.11
CA ARG A 123 9.38 3.99 -12.73
C ARG A 123 9.35 5.52 -12.58
N LYS A 124 9.91 6.27 -13.52
CA LYS A 124 9.98 7.74 -13.41
C LYS A 124 8.69 8.44 -13.79
N MET A 125 7.94 7.91 -14.77
CA MET A 125 6.86 8.64 -15.43
C MET A 125 5.45 8.17 -15.09
N ALA A 126 5.27 6.96 -14.54
CA ALA A 126 3.92 6.43 -14.32
C ALA A 126 3.75 5.70 -12.98
N TYR A 127 4.61 4.72 -12.71
CA TYR A 127 4.34 3.67 -11.72
C TYR A 127 5.32 3.65 -10.56
N GLY A 128 6.30 4.55 -10.53
CA GLY A 128 7.21 4.66 -9.39
C GLY A 128 6.48 4.95 -8.08
N CYS A 129 6.99 4.34 -7.02
CA CYS A 129 6.65 4.66 -5.65
C CYS A 129 7.96 4.87 -4.89
N SER A 130 8.01 5.90 -4.07
CA SER A 130 9.03 6.09 -3.04
C SER A 130 8.34 6.17 -1.68
N GLY A 131 9.06 5.80 -0.63
CA GLY A 131 8.57 5.91 0.73
C GLY A 131 9.63 6.51 1.65
N LYS A 132 9.17 7.22 2.67
CA LYS A 132 10.00 7.79 3.74
C LYS A 132 9.35 7.50 5.07
N SER A 133 10.17 7.23 6.09
CA SER A 133 9.71 7.13 7.48
C SER A 133 8.88 8.36 7.83
N PHE A 134 7.73 8.12 8.44
CA PHE A 134 6.83 9.18 8.85
C PHE A 134 7.42 9.92 10.05
N ASP A 135 7.43 11.25 9.99
CA ASP A 135 7.92 12.10 11.08
C ASP A 135 6.88 12.19 12.21
N VAL A 136 6.88 11.16 13.06
CA VAL A 136 6.02 11.07 14.24
C VAL A 136 6.26 12.25 15.19
N ALA A 137 7.50 12.72 15.32
CA ALA A 137 7.84 13.79 16.24
C ALA A 137 7.17 15.10 15.83
N SER A 138 7.23 15.47 14.55
CA SER A 138 6.55 16.64 14.02
C SER A 138 5.03 16.49 14.08
N ALA A 139 4.47 15.35 13.66
CA ALA A 139 3.02 15.12 13.66
C ALA A 139 2.40 15.14 15.08
N SER A 140 3.17 14.75 16.10
CA SER A 140 2.71 14.73 17.49
C SER A 140 2.49 16.11 18.11
N ARG A 141 3.06 17.18 17.53
CA ARG A 141 3.02 18.54 18.11
C ARG A 141 1.61 19.13 18.16
N GLU A 142 0.73 18.65 17.30
CA GLU A 142 -0.66 19.10 17.20
C GLU A 142 -1.64 18.19 17.96
N CYS A 143 -1.13 17.15 18.61
CA CYS A 143 -1.97 16.24 19.41
C CYS A 143 -2.11 16.77 20.84
N ASP A 144 -3.29 16.59 21.45
CA ASP A 144 -3.53 16.92 22.87
C ASP A 144 -2.60 16.13 23.80
N ASN A 145 -2.23 14.91 23.42
CA ASN A 145 -1.27 14.07 24.14
C ASN A 145 -0.16 13.55 23.20
N PRO A 146 0.91 14.34 22.99
CA PRO A 146 2.00 13.97 22.09
C PRO A 146 2.76 12.71 22.49
N ALA A 147 2.85 12.40 23.79
CA ALA A 147 3.59 11.25 24.30
C ALA A 147 2.86 9.94 23.97
N ASP A 148 1.55 9.90 24.21
CA ASP A 148 0.74 8.73 23.87
C ASP A 148 0.62 8.54 22.36
N PHE A 149 0.51 9.63 21.59
CA PHE A 149 0.57 9.56 20.13
C PHE A 149 1.86 8.92 19.63
N LYS A 150 3.02 9.35 20.14
CA LYS A 150 4.32 8.78 19.77
C LYS A 150 4.41 7.30 20.10
N ARG A 151 4.01 6.91 21.32
CA ARG A 151 4.02 5.51 21.77
C ARG A 151 3.09 4.64 20.92
N TRP A 152 1.90 5.14 20.58
CA TRP A 152 0.94 4.42 19.77
C TRP A 152 1.44 4.26 18.33
N MET A 153 1.92 5.33 17.70
CA MET A 153 2.48 5.29 16.33
C MET A 153 3.72 4.40 16.22
N SER A 154 4.57 4.32 17.25
CA SER A 154 5.77 3.48 17.20
C SER A 154 5.46 1.98 17.09
N ALA A 155 4.24 1.55 17.44
CA ALA A 155 3.81 0.17 17.27
C ALA A 155 3.65 -0.24 15.79
N PHE A 156 3.62 0.73 14.86
CA PHE A 156 3.28 0.50 13.46
C PHE A 156 4.40 0.82 12.46
N ASP A 157 5.57 1.31 12.90
CA ASP A 157 6.68 1.71 12.02
C ASP A 157 6.21 2.44 10.74
N PRO A 158 5.60 3.63 10.87
CA PRO A 158 4.82 4.27 9.81
C PRO A 158 5.69 4.85 8.69
N TYR A 159 5.22 4.73 7.45
CA TYR A 159 5.82 5.36 6.26
C TYR A 159 4.82 6.21 5.50
N THR A 160 5.30 7.31 4.96
CA THR A 160 4.58 8.08 3.92
C THR A 160 5.03 7.58 2.55
N LEU A 161 4.07 7.35 1.66
CA LEU A 161 4.36 6.93 0.29
C LEU A 161 4.03 8.05 -0.70
N SER A 162 4.89 8.23 -1.68
CA SER A 162 4.72 9.14 -2.81
C SER A 162 4.69 8.31 -4.09
N TYR A 163 3.57 8.40 -4.81
CA TYR A 163 3.37 7.71 -6.09
C TYR A 163 3.46 8.71 -7.23
N VAL A 164 4.07 8.31 -8.35
CA VAL A 164 4.12 9.17 -9.53
C VAL A 164 2.72 9.49 -10.06
N ALA A 165 1.86 8.48 -10.20
CA ALA A 165 0.49 8.66 -10.68
C ALA A 165 -0.49 9.26 -9.65
N LEU A 166 -0.10 9.36 -8.37
CA LEU A 166 -1.00 9.78 -7.27
C LEU A 166 -0.31 10.77 -6.33
N ALA A 167 0.50 11.69 -6.88
CA ALA A 167 1.41 12.54 -6.10
C ALA A 167 0.70 13.39 -5.02
N LYS A 168 -0.59 13.69 -5.21
CA LYS A 168 -1.42 14.48 -4.29
C LYS A 168 -2.32 13.64 -3.38
N TYR A 169 -2.21 12.30 -3.40
CA TYR A 169 -3.03 11.43 -2.57
C TYR A 169 -2.28 11.08 -1.28
N PRO A 170 -2.63 11.68 -0.12
CA PRO A 170 -1.92 11.39 1.11
C PRO A 170 -2.18 9.95 1.51
N THR A 171 -1.11 9.22 1.80
CA THR A 171 -1.18 7.84 2.26
C THR A 171 -0.25 7.61 3.43
N LEU A 172 -0.63 6.67 4.29
CA LEU A 172 0.15 6.23 5.44
C LEU A 172 0.24 4.70 5.40
N LEU A 173 1.43 4.17 5.17
CA LEU A 173 1.71 2.74 5.23
C LEU A 173 2.06 2.36 6.67
N LEU A 174 1.31 1.42 7.24
CA LEU A 174 1.49 0.92 8.60
C LEU A 174 1.95 -0.52 8.56
N THR A 175 3.01 -0.84 9.29
CA THR A 175 3.46 -2.20 9.56
C THR A 175 2.60 -2.82 10.65
N LEU A 176 2.06 -3.99 10.38
CA LEU A 176 1.26 -4.77 11.33
C LEU A 176 2.15 -5.89 11.88
N LYS A 177 2.66 -5.69 13.09
CA LYS A 177 3.45 -6.69 13.82
C LYS A 177 2.64 -7.97 14.04
N PRO A 178 3.30 -9.14 14.15
CA PRO A 178 2.64 -10.38 14.53
C PRO A 178 1.81 -10.21 15.80
N VAL A 179 0.59 -10.72 15.77
CA VAL A 179 -0.31 -10.76 16.93
C VAL A 179 -0.96 -12.13 16.96
N LYS A 180 -1.20 -12.65 18.16
CA LYS A 180 -1.93 -13.90 18.34
C LYS A 180 -3.40 -13.69 17.98
N ASP A 181 -3.92 -14.60 17.17
CA ASP A 181 -5.34 -14.73 16.86
C ASP A 181 -6.11 -15.39 18.03
N SER A 182 -7.39 -15.71 17.82
CA SER A 182 -8.22 -16.38 18.82
C SER A 182 -7.78 -17.82 19.14
N ASN A 183 -7.04 -18.46 18.23
CA ASN A 183 -6.51 -19.82 18.39
C ASN A 183 -5.12 -19.83 19.03
N GLY A 184 -4.53 -18.65 19.26
CA GLY A 184 -3.18 -18.49 19.79
C GLY A 184 -2.08 -18.57 18.73
N GLU A 185 -2.44 -18.66 17.45
CA GLU A 185 -1.50 -18.67 16.33
C GLU A 185 -1.03 -17.25 16.03
N GLU A 186 0.27 -17.08 15.82
CA GLU A 186 0.85 -15.79 15.46
C GLU A 186 0.65 -15.52 13.98
N ASN A 187 0.00 -14.39 13.69
CA ASN A 187 -0.15 -13.93 12.32
C ASN A 187 1.17 -13.41 11.74
N ASP A 188 1.28 -13.46 10.42
CA ASP A 188 2.40 -12.90 9.66
C ASP A 188 2.60 -11.40 9.91
N THR A 189 3.82 -10.88 9.75
CA THR A 189 4.00 -9.44 9.56
C THR A 189 3.29 -9.04 8.27
N ALA A 190 2.44 -8.02 8.35
CA ALA A 190 1.71 -7.49 7.20
C ALA A 190 1.86 -5.97 7.13
N VAL A 191 1.28 -5.35 6.10
CA VAL A 191 1.19 -3.89 5.99
C VAL A 191 -0.20 -3.44 5.57
N ALA A 192 -0.66 -2.30 6.08
CA ALA A 192 -1.91 -1.65 5.66
C ALA A 192 -1.60 -0.26 5.09
N LEU A 193 -2.09 0.02 3.88
CA LEU A 193 -2.03 1.34 3.30
C LEU A 193 -3.31 2.09 3.66
N ILE A 194 -3.20 3.15 4.46
CA ILE A 194 -4.33 3.96 4.88
C ILE A 194 -4.40 5.23 4.04
N ALA A 195 -5.60 5.57 3.60
CA ALA A 195 -5.91 6.83 2.97
C ALA A 195 -7.37 7.22 3.22
N VAL A 196 -7.79 8.37 2.71
CA VAL A 196 -9.19 8.82 2.80
C VAL A 196 -9.87 8.64 1.45
N ILE A 197 -10.85 7.74 1.42
CA ILE A 197 -11.61 7.36 0.24
C ILE A 197 -13.07 7.72 0.48
N GLY A 198 -13.63 8.60 -0.34
CA GLY A 198 -15.03 9.03 -0.20
C GLY A 198 -15.33 9.73 1.13
N GLY A 199 -14.31 10.38 1.73
CA GLY A 199 -14.42 11.03 3.04
C GLY A 199 -14.20 10.12 4.25
N GLU A 200 -13.92 8.82 4.05
CA GLU A 200 -13.71 7.86 5.13
C GLU A 200 -12.26 7.36 5.20
N LEU A 201 -11.71 7.27 6.41
CA LEU A 201 -10.45 6.56 6.66
C LEU A 201 -10.61 5.10 6.23
N SER A 202 -9.78 4.68 5.30
CA SER A 202 -9.93 3.40 4.60
C SER A 202 -8.59 2.71 4.40
N VAL A 203 -8.60 1.38 4.50
CA VAL A 203 -7.51 0.55 3.96
C VAL A 203 -7.66 0.51 2.44
N VAL A 204 -6.68 1.03 1.72
CA VAL A 204 -6.62 0.99 0.25
C VAL A 204 -6.35 -0.44 -0.20
N LYS A 205 -7.10 -0.92 -1.21
CA LYS A 205 -6.96 -2.26 -1.79
C LYS A 205 -6.32 -2.21 -3.17
N LYS A 206 -6.92 -1.41 -4.04
CA LYS A 206 -6.54 -1.30 -5.44
C LYS A 206 -6.91 0.06 -5.98
N ILE A 207 -6.28 0.41 -7.08
CA ILE A 207 -6.58 1.61 -7.84
C ILE A 207 -6.76 1.21 -9.30
N TYR A 208 -7.79 1.73 -9.94
CA TYR A 208 -7.93 1.65 -11.38
C TYR A 208 -7.53 2.99 -11.99
N VAL A 209 -6.66 2.95 -12.99
CA VAL A 209 -6.21 4.13 -13.73
C VAL A 209 -6.75 4.06 -15.15
N SER A 210 -7.58 5.04 -15.50
CA SER A 210 -7.97 5.30 -16.88
C SER A 210 -6.99 6.26 -17.50
N SER A 211 -6.32 5.85 -18.57
CA SER A 211 -5.38 6.69 -19.30
C SER A 211 -5.59 6.62 -20.80
N THR A 212 -5.38 7.74 -21.48
CA THR A 212 -5.27 7.83 -22.94
C THR A 212 -3.83 7.59 -23.35
N GLU A 213 -3.60 6.67 -24.28
CA GLU A 213 -2.26 6.39 -24.79
C GLU A 213 -1.74 7.57 -25.62
N PRO A 214 -0.44 7.87 -25.50
CA PRO A 214 0.18 8.83 -26.39
C PRO A 214 0.14 8.33 -27.85
N LYS A 215 -0.06 9.23 -28.81
CA LYS A 215 0.04 8.89 -30.24
C LYS A 215 1.49 8.68 -30.66
N HIS A 216 2.41 9.34 -29.96
CA HIS A 216 3.84 9.28 -30.23
C HIS A 216 4.63 8.92 -28.97
N PHE A 217 5.74 8.19 -29.11
CA PHE A 217 6.53 7.69 -27.97
C PHE A 217 7.09 8.78 -27.02
N TYR A 218 7.14 10.03 -27.47
CA TYR A 218 7.58 11.19 -26.68
C TYR A 218 6.45 11.85 -25.88
N GLU A 219 5.20 11.54 -26.17
CA GLU A 219 4.04 12.02 -25.41
C GLU A 219 3.87 11.13 -24.16
N LEU A 220 3.44 11.76 -23.07
CA LEU A 220 3.11 11.01 -21.85
C LEU A 220 1.66 10.53 -21.91
N PRO A 221 1.38 9.30 -21.41
CA PRO A 221 0.02 8.89 -21.16
C PRO A 221 -0.71 9.96 -20.33
N THR A 222 -1.88 10.36 -20.79
CA THR A 222 -2.72 11.29 -20.02
C THR A 222 -3.61 10.45 -19.11
N VAL A 223 -3.51 10.63 -17.80
CA VAL A 223 -4.48 10.06 -16.87
C VAL A 223 -5.78 10.83 -17.03
N ASN A 224 -6.85 10.15 -17.40
CA ASN A 224 -8.18 10.74 -17.54
C ASN A 224 -8.86 10.86 -16.18
N TYR A 225 -8.76 9.78 -15.39
CA TYR A 225 -9.26 9.70 -14.03
C TYR A 225 -8.65 8.48 -13.31
N ILE A 226 -8.78 8.46 -12.00
CA ILE A 226 -8.52 7.31 -11.15
C ILE A 226 -9.78 6.90 -10.40
N GLU A 227 -9.86 5.61 -10.08
CA GLU A 227 -10.86 5.05 -9.17
C GLU A 227 -10.11 4.33 -8.04
N VAL A 228 -10.37 4.72 -6.80
CA VAL A 228 -9.71 4.19 -5.61
C VAL A 228 -10.70 3.33 -4.86
N PHE A 229 -10.30 2.09 -4.57
CA PHE A 229 -11.11 1.10 -3.88
C PHE A 229 -10.46 0.75 -2.54
N GLY A 230 -11.26 0.75 -1.49
CA GLY A 230 -10.82 0.46 -0.14
C GLY A 230 -11.88 -0.22 0.70
N VAL A 231 -11.55 -0.36 1.98
CA VAL A 231 -12.50 -0.79 3.02
C VAL A 231 -12.39 0.19 4.18
N SER A 232 -13.53 0.72 4.61
CA SER A 232 -13.64 1.64 5.74
C SER A 232 -13.02 1.01 6.99
N VAL A 233 -12.10 1.74 7.64
CA VAL A 233 -11.43 1.27 8.86
C VAL A 233 -12.47 0.97 9.93
N ASP A 234 -13.38 1.91 10.18
CA ASP A 234 -14.38 1.79 11.24
C ASP A 234 -15.52 0.85 10.84
N LYS A 235 -16.12 1.06 9.66
CA LYS A 235 -17.35 0.36 9.28
C LYS A 235 -17.10 -1.04 8.71
N GLY A 236 -15.92 -1.30 8.15
CA GLY A 236 -15.63 -2.55 7.43
C GLY A 236 -16.37 -2.71 6.09
N SER A 237 -17.15 -1.71 5.67
CA SER A 237 -17.79 -1.67 4.35
C SER A 237 -16.82 -1.21 3.28
N ASP A 238 -17.04 -1.62 2.04
CA ASP A 238 -16.29 -1.15 0.89
C ASP A 238 -16.41 0.37 0.73
N THR A 239 -15.29 1.02 0.38
CA THR A 239 -15.22 2.44 0.06
C THR A 239 -14.73 2.62 -1.37
N TYR A 240 -15.25 3.67 -2.02
CA TYR A 240 -14.98 3.96 -3.42
C TYR A 240 -14.90 5.47 -3.64
N GLU A 241 -13.95 5.89 -4.46
CA GLU A 241 -13.83 7.29 -4.87
C GLU A 241 -13.27 7.39 -6.29
N LYS A 242 -13.95 8.18 -7.14
CA LYS A 242 -13.46 8.54 -8.47
C LYS A 242 -12.93 9.96 -8.46
N LYS A 243 -11.71 10.17 -8.95
CA LYS A 243 -11.08 11.49 -9.06
C LYS A 243 -10.56 11.74 -10.46
N ALA A 244 -10.67 12.99 -10.91
CA ALA A 244 -9.78 13.49 -11.94
C ALA A 244 -8.32 13.48 -11.41
N PRO A 245 -7.31 13.37 -12.28
CA PRO A 245 -5.89 13.44 -11.88
C PRO A 245 -5.53 14.71 -11.08
#